data_AF-A0A847AK13-F1
#
_entry.id   AF-A0A847AK13-F1
#
_cell.length_a   1.000
_cell.length_b   1.000
_cell.length_c   1.000
_cell.angle_alpha   90.00
_cell.angle_beta   90.00
_cell.angle_gamma   90.00
#
_symmetry.space_group_name_H-M   'P 1'
#
loop_
_entity.id
_entity.type
_entity.pdbx_description
1 polymer ?
#
loop_
_entity_poly.entity_id
_entity_poly.type
_entity_poly.pdbx_seq_one_letter_code
_entity_poly.pdbx_strand_id
1 'polypeptide(L)' 'MPYGQGDTPLADILLLLKNKKWPIIVDIELEHKIPERSNAVIEVKKCIEYCKNILLA' A
#
# COMPACT_ATOMS: atom_id res chain seq x y z
N MET A 1 -6.00 9.47 6.20
CA MET A 1 -6.72 9.03 4.98
C MET A 1 -6.59 7.53 4.87
N PRO A 2 -7.54 6.81 4.23
CA PRO A 2 -7.34 5.42 3.87
C PRO A 2 -6.12 5.25 2.92
N TYR A 3 -5.49 4.09 2.96
CA TYR A 3 -4.34 3.75 2.12
C TYR A 3 -4.63 3.97 0.62
N GLY A 4 -3.71 4.62 -0.10
CA GLY A 4 -3.87 4.93 -1.53
C GLY A 4 -4.80 6.12 -1.85
N GLN A 5 -5.32 6.83 -0.84
CA GLN A 5 -6.18 8.02 -1.02
C GLN A 5 -5.55 9.31 -0.48
N GLY A 6 -4.26 9.27 -0.15
CA GLY A 6 -3.49 10.47 0.22
C GLY A 6 -2.66 10.98 -0.96
N ASP A 7 -1.91 12.05 -0.72
CA ASP A 7 -1.09 12.71 -1.75
C ASP A 7 0.30 12.07 -1.91
N THR A 8 0.64 11.06 -1.09
CA THR A 8 1.89 10.31 -1.25
C THR A 8 1.88 9.55 -2.57
N PRO A 9 2.89 9.72 -3.45
CA PRO A 9 2.93 9.10 -4.77
C PRO A 9 3.33 7.62 -4.70
N LEU A 10 2.48 6.80 -4.06
CA LEU A 10 2.78 5.39 -3.78
C LEU A 10 3.05 4.57 -5.05
N ALA A 11 2.32 4.83 -6.14
CA ALA A 11 2.52 4.11 -7.39
C ALA A 11 3.91 4.34 -7.98
N ASP A 12 4.34 5.60 -8.03
CA ASP A 12 5.67 5.97 -8.55
C ASP A 12 6.78 5.39 -7.69
N ILE A 13 6.63 5.42 -6.35
CA ILE A 13 7.60 4.85 -5.41
C ILE A 13 7.71 3.33 -5.62
N LEU A 14 6.58 2.62 -5.63
CA LEU A 14 6.57 1.16 -5.81
C LEU A 14 7.17 0.74 -7.17
N LEU A 15 6.83 1.46 -8.24
CA LEU A 15 7.39 1.20 -9.57
C LEU A 15 8.88 1.55 -9.65
N LEU A 16 9.33 2.64 -8.99
CA LEU A 16 10.74 2.99 -8.90
C LEU A 16 11.54 1.86 -8.23
N LEU A 17 11.08 1.38 -7.08
CA LEU A 17 11.73 0.29 -6.35
C LEU A 17 11.80 -1.00 -7.18
N LYS A 18 10.68 -1.39 -7.81
CA LYS A 18 10.60 -2.54 -8.72
C LYS A 18 11.61 -2.42 -9.88
N ASN A 19 11.67 -1.25 -10.52
CA ASN A 19 12.51 -1.04 -11.70
C ASN A 19 13.99 -0.96 -11.35
N LYS A 20 14.33 -0.34 -10.22
CA LYS A 20 15.73 -0.19 -9.78
C LYS A 20 16.31 -1.41 -9.10
N LYS A 21 15.46 -2.34 -8.64
CA LYS A 21 15.86 -3.58 -7.95
C LYS A 21 16.76 -3.31 -6.74
N TRP A 22 16.50 -2.23 -6.01
CA TRP A 22 17.23 -1.92 -4.79
C TRP A 22 16.90 -2.94 -3.70
N PRO A 23 17.85 -3.29 -2.82
CA PRO A 23 17.64 -4.25 -1.73
C PRO A 23 16.88 -3.58 -0.56
N ILE A 24 15.70 -3.03 -0.84
CA ILE A 24 14.83 -2.37 0.13
C ILE A 24 13.65 -3.30 0.43
N ILE A 25 13.41 -3.54 1.72
CA ILE A 25 12.22 -4.23 2.21
C ILE A 25 11.12 -3.19 2.40
N VAL A 26 9.91 -3.48 1.92
CA VAL A 26 8.75 -2.60 2.02
C VAL A 26 7.70 -3.29 2.87
N ASP A 27 7.40 -2.71 4.02
CA ASP A 27 6.37 -3.18 4.94
C ASP A 27 5.09 -2.34 4.82
N ILE A 28 3.95 -2.96 5.14
CA ILE A 28 2.67 -2.25 5.26
C ILE A 28 2.43 -1.95 6.73
N GLU A 29 2.36 -0.67 7.06
CA GLU A 29 1.99 -0.17 8.39
C GLU A 29 0.59 0.47 8.35
N LEU A 30 -0.32 -0.04 9.17
CA LEU A 30 -1.71 0.42 9.22
C LEU A 30 -1.88 1.44 10.34
N GLU A 31 -1.95 2.72 9.99
CA GLU A 31 -2.09 3.82 10.96
C GLU A 31 -3.44 4.55 10.91
N HIS A 32 -4.23 4.36 9.84
CA HIS A 32 -5.52 5.04 9.73
C HIS A 32 -6.59 4.43 10.63
N LYS A 33 -7.52 5.27 11.08
CA LYS A 33 -8.67 4.82 11.88
C LYS A 33 -9.46 3.76 11.11
N ILE A 34 -9.63 2.60 11.73
CA ILE A 34 -10.43 1.49 11.17
C ILE A 34 -11.92 1.89 11.12
N PRO A 35 -12.60 1.77 9.97
CA PRO A 35 -14.04 2.02 9.87
C PRO A 35 -14.89 1.06 10.71
N GLU A 36 -16.09 1.49 11.14
CA GLU A 36 -16.98 0.78 12.08
C GLU A 36 -17.42 -0.64 11.61
N ARG A 37 -17.29 -0.95 10.32
CA ARG A 37 -17.60 -2.27 9.72
C ARG A 37 -16.37 -2.95 9.12
N SER A 38 -15.20 -2.66 9.66
CA SER A 38 -13.93 -3.25 9.21
C SER A 38 -13.09 -3.72 10.40
N ASN A 39 -11.93 -4.31 10.11
CA ASN A 39 -10.92 -4.67 11.11
C ASN A 39 -9.51 -4.56 10.48
N ALA A 40 -8.47 -4.72 11.30
CA ALA A 40 -7.09 -4.57 10.84
C ALA A 40 -6.75 -5.53 9.69
N VAL A 41 -7.24 -6.77 9.74
CA VAL A 41 -7.01 -7.78 8.68
C VAL A 41 -7.64 -7.35 7.36
N ILE A 42 -8.87 -6.86 7.38
CA ILE A 42 -9.59 -6.38 6.19
C ILE A 42 -8.89 -5.14 5.61
N GLU A 43 -8.47 -4.20 6.45
CA GLU A 43 -7.79 -2.98 5.97
C GLU A 43 -6.39 -3.27 5.40
N VAL A 44 -5.59 -4.13 6.04
CA VAL A 44 -4.30 -4.57 5.50
C VAL A 44 -4.48 -5.28 4.16
N LYS A 45 -5.53 -6.13 4.02
CA LYS A 45 -5.84 -6.77 2.73
C LYS A 45 -6.08 -5.74 1.63
N LYS A 46 -6.80 -4.64 1.91
CA LYS A 46 -7.01 -3.55 0.93
C LYS A 46 -5.68 -2.89 0.53
N CYS A 47 -4.77 -2.67 1.49
CA CYS A 47 -3.45 -2.12 1.21
C CYS A 47 -2.65 -3.04 0.28
N ILE A 48 -2.66 -4.36 0.55
CA ILE A 48 -2.00 -5.37 -0.29
C ILE A 48 -2.56 -5.37 -1.71
N GLU A 49 -3.90 -5.37 -1.86
CA GLU A 49 -4.54 -5.37 -3.19
C GLU A 49 -4.23 -4.09 -3.97
N TYR A 50 -4.17 -2.93 -3.30
CA TYR A 50 -3.72 -1.67 -3.93
C TYR A 50 -2.29 -1.81 -4.48
N CYS A 51 -1.35 -2.33 -3.68
CA CYS A 51 0.03 -2.55 -4.12
C CYS A 51 0.12 -3.54 -5.28
N LYS A 52 -0.65 -4.63 -5.25
CA LYS A 52 -0.70 -5.63 -6.33
C LYS A 52 -1.20 -5.03 -7.63
N ASN A 53 -2.25 -4.20 -7.60
CA ASN A 53 -2.78 -3.56 -8.80
C ASN A 53 -1.74 -2.67 -9.50
N ILE A 54 -0.77 -2.12 -8.76
CA ILE A 54 0.35 -1.35 -9.32
C ILE A 54 1.47 -2.27 -9.80
N LEU A 55 1.86 -3.24 -8.97
CA LEU A 55 3.06 -4.04 -9.20
C LEU A 55 2.85 -5.20 -10.19
N LEU A 56 1.61 -5.64 -10.39
CA LEU A 56 1.24 -6.78 -11.23
C LEU A 56 0.44 -6.39 -12.49
N ALA A 57 0.18 -5.09 -12.69
CA ALA A 57 -0.20 -4.57 -14.00
C ALA A 57 0.96 -4.71 -14.99
#